data_AF-A0AAU1ZMD9-F1
#
_entry.id   AF-A0AAU1ZMD9-F1
#
_cell.length_a   1.000
_cell.length_b   1.000
_cell.length_c   1.000
_cell.angle_alpha   90.00
_cell.angle_beta   90.00
_cell.angle_gamma   90.00
#
_symmetry.space_group_name_H-M   'P 1'
#
loop_
_entity.id
_entity.type
_entity.pdbx_description
1 polymer ?
#
loop_
_entity_poly.entity_id
_entity_poly.type
_entity_poly.pdbx_seq_one_letter_code
_entity_poly.pdbx_strand_id
1 'polypeptide(L)'
;MIIDGSDNGDRLRRLPVRPRPRAGESTDSYVRRLARANHLKPSYLRGYLVGPPDYGRGKRPRADRLAAVTGRQQDALERALTDLVRQKRTQPEKPRRRFTRSADKPALFAAIRRDAQAEKLPISQLAKRHHVSHATVRQALNSPTPPPRKQRAPILGPAKERVGPTIDTILDEYAVLHTNQLPTVREVWEKLLDEHDATVSYGTVHRYMSSRRPTPDTLTRHLEHASGSDLAIRQQTFHTNLFKHYRTLLTTVRREPARHGLDGTYATATAFVLGLDAGTSWNMLTGFQEWLVVRLDRGHDLTWPVLIRHLTPGGWVHPLTPEADTKSVITLYQSLGKFFDDREQPDGLPTIFKNYQRWLSTQAWYQFETAEKDQTN
;
A
#
# COMPACT_ATOMS: atom_id res chain seq x y z
N MET A 1 11.49 -12.88 51.05
CA MET A 1 11.78 -13.87 49.98
C MET A 1 10.98 -13.43 48.76
N ILE A 2 11.61 -12.63 47.88
CA ILE A 2 10.97 -12.04 46.71
C ILE A 2 11.18 -13.03 45.57
N ILE A 3 10.10 -13.64 45.08
CA ILE A 3 10.16 -14.51 43.91
C ILE A 3 10.04 -13.62 42.69
N ASP A 4 11.17 -13.43 42.02
CA ASP A 4 11.33 -12.77 40.74
C ASP A 4 10.61 -13.60 39.65
N GLY A 5 9.43 -13.12 39.23
CA GLY A 5 8.67 -13.68 38.11
C GLY A 5 9.27 -13.23 36.79
N SER A 6 10.41 -13.80 36.41
CA SER A 6 11.02 -13.58 35.09
C SER A 6 10.21 -14.31 34.02
N ASP A 7 9.32 -13.57 33.36
CA ASP A 7 8.61 -13.95 32.14
C ASP A 7 9.62 -14.19 31.00
N ASN A 8 9.98 -15.46 30.78
CA ASN A 8 11.05 -15.90 29.88
C ASN A 8 10.50 -16.29 28.48
N GLY A 9 9.35 -15.75 28.08
CA GLY A 9 8.64 -16.11 26.85
C GLY A 9 9.10 -15.43 25.54
N ASP A 10 9.86 -14.33 25.59
CA ASP A 10 10.04 -13.45 24.40
C ASP A 10 11.50 -13.29 23.91
N ARG A 11 12.43 -14.15 24.34
CA ARG A 11 13.83 -14.08 23.88
C ARG A 11 14.00 -14.78 22.53
N LEU A 12 13.97 -13.99 21.45
CA LEU A 12 14.31 -14.48 20.10
C LEU A 12 15.65 -15.23 20.10
N ARG A 13 15.66 -16.43 19.50
CA ARG A 13 16.85 -17.28 19.45
C ARG A 13 17.92 -16.64 18.54
N ARG A 14 19.17 -16.73 19.00
CA ARG A 14 20.33 -16.23 18.25
C ARG A 14 20.64 -17.14 17.07
N LEU A 15 21.05 -16.55 15.95
CA LEU A 15 21.51 -17.30 14.79
C LEU A 15 22.90 -17.93 15.03
N PRO A 16 23.15 -19.14 14.49
CA PRO A 16 24.45 -19.81 14.57
C PRO A 16 25.61 -18.96 14.03
N VAL A 17 25.47 -18.44 12.80
CA VAL A 17 26.49 -17.65 12.12
C VAL A 17 26.11 -16.16 12.14
N ARG A 18 27.01 -15.31 12.64
CA ARG A 18 26.71 -13.91 12.95
C ARG A 18 27.70 -12.95 12.27
N PRO A 19 27.65 -12.84 10.92
CA PRO A 19 28.55 -11.94 10.20
C PRO A 19 28.50 -10.53 10.78
N ARG A 20 29.68 -9.87 10.83
CA ARG A 20 29.76 -8.46 11.25
C ARG A 20 29.09 -7.56 10.20
N PRO A 21 28.27 -6.58 10.61
CA PRO A 21 27.73 -5.58 9.70
C PRO A 21 28.88 -4.76 9.11
N ARG A 22 28.79 -4.42 7.82
CA ARG A 22 29.74 -3.50 7.20
C ARG A 22 29.25 -2.07 7.41
N ALA A 23 30.18 -1.12 7.63
CA ALA A 23 29.81 0.28 7.77
C ALA A 23 29.21 0.82 6.47
N GLY A 24 28.05 1.48 6.55
CA GLY A 24 27.33 2.03 5.39
C GLY A 24 26.53 1.00 4.57
N GLU A 25 26.44 -0.24 5.05
CA GLU A 25 25.65 -1.29 4.41
C GLU A 25 24.14 -1.04 4.60
N SER A 26 23.33 -1.38 3.61
CA SER A 26 21.86 -1.31 3.78
C SER A 26 21.37 -2.47 4.65
N THR A 27 20.26 -2.26 5.34
CA THR A 27 19.61 -3.26 6.19
C THR A 27 19.27 -4.52 5.38
N ASP A 28 18.71 -4.37 4.18
CA ASP A 28 18.38 -5.50 3.30
C ASP A 28 19.63 -6.25 2.81
N SER A 29 20.76 -5.57 2.57
CA SER A 29 22.04 -6.23 2.23
C SER A 29 22.57 -7.05 3.39
N TYR A 30 22.57 -6.47 4.59
CA TYR A 30 23.03 -7.17 5.79
C TYR A 30 22.16 -8.39 6.10
N VAL A 31 20.83 -8.25 6.01
CA VAL A 31 19.88 -9.35 6.23
C VAL A 31 20.07 -10.46 5.20
N ARG A 32 20.32 -10.15 3.92
CA ARG A 32 20.64 -11.17 2.90
C ARG A 32 21.89 -11.97 3.24
N ARG A 33 22.98 -11.28 3.60
CA ARG A 33 24.22 -11.95 4.02
C ARG A 33 24.02 -12.79 5.27
N LEU A 34 23.26 -12.28 6.24
CA LEU A 34 22.92 -12.99 7.46
C LEU A 34 22.08 -14.25 7.16
N ALA A 35 21.11 -14.17 6.26
CA ALA A 35 20.29 -15.30 5.84
C ALA A 35 21.13 -16.37 5.17
N ARG A 36 21.94 -16.01 4.17
CA ARG A 36 22.82 -16.94 3.45
C ARG A 36 23.83 -17.62 4.35
N ALA A 37 24.44 -16.87 5.29
CA ALA A 37 25.38 -17.42 6.26
C ALA A 37 24.75 -18.46 7.21
N ASN A 38 23.42 -18.46 7.33
CA ASN A 38 22.66 -19.42 8.13
C ASN A 38 21.79 -20.35 7.27
N HIS A 39 22.03 -20.42 5.96
CA HIS A 39 21.25 -21.22 5.01
C HIS A 39 19.74 -20.97 5.04
N LEU A 40 19.34 -19.73 5.35
CA LEU A 40 17.95 -19.28 5.33
C LEU A 40 17.65 -18.53 4.03
N LYS A 41 16.39 -18.59 3.58
CA LYS A 41 15.91 -17.70 2.51
C LYS A 41 15.92 -16.24 3.00
N PRO A 42 16.49 -15.30 2.22
CA PRO A 42 16.43 -13.87 2.55
C PRO A 42 15.02 -13.34 2.82
N SER A 43 14.04 -13.73 2.00
CA SER A 43 12.63 -13.39 2.17
C SER A 43 12.09 -13.81 3.54
N TYR A 44 12.40 -15.03 3.96
CA TYR A 44 12.00 -15.61 5.23
C TYR A 44 12.60 -14.87 6.43
N LEU A 45 13.94 -14.70 6.46
CA LEU A 45 14.60 -14.01 7.57
C LEU A 45 14.13 -12.55 7.66
N ARG A 46 13.98 -11.89 6.52
CA ARG A 46 13.47 -10.52 6.46
C ARG A 46 12.07 -10.42 7.07
N GLY A 47 11.16 -11.32 6.72
CA GLY A 47 9.81 -11.39 7.31
C GLY A 47 9.82 -11.65 8.82
N TYR A 48 10.64 -12.60 9.27
CA TYR A 48 10.80 -12.95 10.68
C TYR A 48 11.28 -11.76 11.55
N LEU A 49 12.15 -10.93 10.98
CA LEU A 49 12.69 -9.74 11.65
C LEU A 49 11.71 -8.56 11.67
N VAL A 50 10.63 -8.58 10.89
CA VAL A 50 9.56 -7.57 11.03
C VAL A 50 8.70 -7.89 12.26
N GLY A 51 8.31 -9.16 12.44
CA GLY A 51 7.58 -9.64 13.62
C GLY A 51 6.14 -9.11 13.79
N PRO A 52 5.38 -9.64 14.76
CA PRO A 52 4.05 -9.13 15.11
C PRO A 52 4.11 -7.71 15.71
N PRO A 53 3.03 -6.90 15.59
CA PRO A 53 1.80 -7.11 14.79
C PRO A 53 1.98 -6.78 13.31
N ASP A 54 3.13 -6.21 12.93
CA ASP A 54 3.43 -5.73 11.59
C ASP A 54 3.95 -6.84 10.68
N TYR A 55 3.17 -7.90 10.46
CA TYR A 55 3.46 -8.88 9.39
C TYR A 55 3.21 -8.26 8.01
N GLY A 56 3.99 -7.24 7.66
CA GLY A 56 3.78 -6.43 6.47
C GLY A 56 4.92 -6.58 5.48
N ARG A 57 4.61 -7.06 4.27
CA ARG A 57 5.57 -7.07 3.18
C ARG A 57 5.95 -5.65 2.78
N GLY A 58 7.25 -5.43 2.55
CA GLY A 58 7.81 -4.09 2.35
C GLY A 58 8.02 -3.27 3.62
N LYS A 59 7.63 -3.75 4.81
CA LYS A 59 8.05 -3.14 6.09
C LYS A 59 9.52 -3.44 6.34
N ARG A 60 10.16 -2.60 7.16
CA ARG A 60 11.57 -2.74 7.50
C ARG A 60 11.75 -3.72 8.67
N PRO A 61 12.84 -4.51 8.68
CA PRO A 61 13.26 -5.26 9.86
C PRO A 61 13.34 -4.34 11.08
N ARG A 62 12.84 -4.79 12.24
CA ARG A 62 12.95 -4.01 13.47
C ARG A 62 14.34 -4.16 14.08
N ALA A 63 14.88 -3.06 14.61
CA ALA A 63 16.24 -2.99 15.14
C ALA A 63 16.43 -3.88 16.38
N ASP A 64 15.43 -3.91 17.27
CA ASP A 64 15.35 -4.76 18.46
C ASP A 64 15.43 -6.26 18.10
N ARG A 65 14.68 -6.70 17.11
CA ARG A 65 14.67 -8.11 16.65
C ARG A 65 15.98 -8.48 15.99
N LEU A 66 16.55 -7.60 15.17
CA LEU A 66 17.86 -7.83 14.55
C LEU A 66 18.98 -7.90 15.60
N ALA A 67 18.93 -7.05 16.63
CA ALA A 67 19.83 -7.10 17.77
C ALA A 67 19.72 -8.42 18.54
N ALA A 68 18.49 -8.88 18.84
CA ALA A 68 18.24 -10.13 19.54
C ALA A 68 18.77 -11.35 18.76
N VAL A 69 18.47 -11.42 17.46
CA VAL A 69 18.84 -12.55 16.57
C VAL A 69 20.35 -12.59 16.31
N THR A 70 21.01 -11.43 16.22
CA THR A 70 22.48 -11.36 16.03
C THR A 70 23.26 -11.38 17.34
N GLY A 71 22.60 -11.19 18.48
CA GLY A 71 23.24 -11.01 19.78
C GLY A 71 24.13 -9.77 19.86
N ARG A 72 23.83 -8.73 19.07
CA ARG A 72 24.57 -7.46 19.03
C ARG A 72 23.79 -6.36 19.72
N GLN A 73 24.50 -5.34 20.21
CA GLN A 73 23.86 -4.13 20.72
C GLN A 73 23.13 -3.39 19.59
N GLN A 74 21.92 -2.92 19.87
CA GLN A 74 21.05 -2.25 18.90
C GLN A 74 21.76 -1.01 18.30
N ASP A 75 22.33 -0.14 19.12
CA ASP A 75 23.00 1.08 18.66
C ASP A 75 24.16 0.81 17.70
N ALA A 76 24.86 -0.31 17.87
CA ALA A 76 25.95 -0.69 16.97
C ALA A 76 25.42 -1.05 15.57
N LEU A 77 24.24 -1.68 15.49
CA LEU A 77 23.57 -1.96 14.23
C LEU A 77 23.02 -0.68 13.60
N GLU A 78 22.44 0.22 14.40
CA GLU A 78 21.90 1.49 13.91
C GLU A 78 22.98 2.42 13.36
N ARG A 79 24.19 2.42 13.94
CA ARG A 79 25.33 3.18 13.40
C ARG A 79 25.93 2.55 12.14
N ALA A 80 25.94 1.22 12.05
CA ALA A 80 26.54 0.52 10.92
C ALA A 80 25.62 0.50 9.69
N LEU A 81 24.31 0.35 9.90
CA LEU A 81 23.32 0.15 8.84
C LEU A 81 22.59 1.45 8.49
N THR A 82 22.67 1.83 7.22
CA THR A 82 22.29 3.18 6.74
C THR A 82 20.80 3.51 6.89
N ASP A 83 19.93 2.50 6.87
CA ASP A 83 18.47 2.67 6.78
C ASP A 83 17.66 1.89 7.83
N LEU A 84 18.34 1.32 8.84
CA LEU A 84 17.74 0.49 9.88
C LEU A 84 16.69 1.26 10.70
N VAL A 85 17.01 2.49 11.09
CA VAL A 85 16.08 3.40 11.78
C VAL A 85 15.51 4.40 10.78
N ARG A 86 14.21 4.65 10.87
CA ARG A 86 13.58 5.76 10.14
C ARG A 86 14.08 7.07 10.76
N GLN A 87 15.11 7.67 10.16
CA GLN A 87 15.48 9.03 10.50
C GLN A 87 14.28 9.94 10.15
N LYS A 88 13.62 10.48 11.18
CA LYS A 88 12.61 11.52 11.02
C LYS A 88 13.34 12.73 10.46
N ARG A 89 13.34 12.89 9.13
CA ARG A 89 13.79 14.13 8.49
C ARG A 89 13.08 15.26 9.21
N THR A 90 13.83 16.10 9.91
CA THR A 90 13.37 17.41 10.36
C THR A 90 12.90 18.13 9.11
N GLN A 91 11.58 18.14 8.89
CA GLN A 91 11.04 18.92 7.80
C GLN A 91 11.29 20.37 8.19
N PRO A 92 12.04 21.15 7.40
CA PRO A 92 12.05 22.59 7.60
C PRO A 92 10.58 23.04 7.54
N GLU A 93 10.16 23.92 8.47
CA GLU A 93 8.82 24.50 8.44
C GLU A 93 8.62 25.14 7.06
N LYS A 94 7.90 24.41 6.18
CA LYS A 94 7.62 24.92 4.85
C LYS A 94 6.54 25.98 5.03
N PRO A 95 6.76 27.22 4.54
CA PRO A 95 5.71 28.23 4.57
C PRO A 95 4.48 27.65 3.84
N ARG A 96 3.30 27.84 4.44
CA ARG A 96 2.02 27.43 3.85
C ARG A 96 1.84 28.15 2.52
N ARG A 97 2.23 27.52 1.40
CA ARG A 97 1.98 28.04 0.06
C ARG A 97 0.49 27.97 -0.20
N ARG A 98 -0.18 29.12 -0.35
CA ARG A 98 -1.52 29.18 -0.94
C ARG A 98 -1.40 28.72 -2.39
N PHE A 99 -1.98 27.58 -2.71
CA PHE A 99 -2.13 27.13 -4.09
C PHE A 99 -3.42 27.73 -4.65
N THR A 100 -3.34 28.48 -5.74
CA THR A 100 -4.50 28.76 -6.57
C THR A 100 -4.86 27.49 -7.33
N ARG A 101 -6.14 27.07 -7.31
CA ARG A 101 -6.55 25.89 -8.09
C ARG A 101 -6.51 26.24 -9.58
N SER A 102 -6.37 25.22 -10.43
CA SER A 102 -6.34 25.37 -11.89
C SER A 102 -7.54 26.20 -12.41
N ALA A 103 -8.74 25.89 -11.89
CA ALA A 103 -10.00 26.54 -12.22
C ALA A 103 -10.04 28.03 -11.83
N ASP A 104 -9.28 28.46 -10.82
CA ASP A 104 -9.27 29.85 -10.34
C ASP A 104 -8.31 30.74 -11.14
N LYS A 105 -7.45 30.13 -11.97
CA LYS A 105 -6.38 30.84 -12.69
C LYS A 105 -6.90 31.77 -13.80
N PRO A 106 -7.93 31.42 -14.58
CA PRO A 106 -8.55 32.36 -15.54
C PRO A 106 -9.19 33.57 -14.85
N ALA A 107 -9.88 33.36 -13.73
CA ALA A 107 -10.49 34.44 -12.95
C ALA A 107 -9.43 35.39 -12.36
N LEU A 108 -8.31 34.83 -11.88
CA LEU A 108 -7.14 35.61 -11.43
C LEU A 108 -6.53 36.46 -12.55
N PHE A 109 -6.39 35.90 -13.76
CA PHE A 109 -5.87 36.62 -14.92
C PHE A 109 -6.80 37.76 -15.36
N ALA A 110 -8.12 37.55 -15.31
CA ALA A 110 -9.11 38.58 -15.59
C ALA A 110 -9.09 39.71 -14.53
N ALA A 111 -8.91 39.37 -13.25
CA ALA A 111 -8.78 40.36 -12.18
C ALA A 111 -7.54 41.24 -12.35
N ILE A 112 -6.37 40.64 -12.65
CA ILE A 112 -5.12 41.38 -12.90
C ILE A 112 -5.28 42.37 -14.06
N ARG A 113 -5.94 41.97 -15.16
CA ARG A 113 -6.17 42.87 -16.31
C ARG A 113 -7.10 44.03 -15.98
N ARG A 114 -8.16 43.76 -15.19
CA ARG A 114 -9.13 44.78 -14.77
C ARG A 114 -8.45 45.85 -13.90
N ASP A 115 -7.67 45.42 -12.91
CA ASP A 115 -6.95 46.33 -12.01
C ASP A 115 -5.86 47.11 -12.76
N ALA A 116 -5.20 46.48 -13.76
CA ALA A 116 -4.22 47.15 -14.61
C ALA A 116 -4.85 48.23 -15.52
N GLN A 117 -6.04 47.99 -16.06
CA GLN A 117 -6.76 48.98 -16.89
C GLN A 117 -7.35 50.12 -16.06
N ALA A 118 -7.89 49.82 -14.87
CA ALA A 118 -8.54 50.82 -14.01
C ALA A 118 -7.54 51.76 -13.35
N GLU A 119 -6.42 51.25 -12.84
CA GLU A 119 -5.54 52.01 -11.95
C GLU A 119 -4.17 52.38 -12.59
N LYS A 120 -3.87 51.91 -13.81
CA LYS A 120 -2.58 52.11 -14.53
C LYS A 120 -1.33 51.86 -13.65
N LEU A 121 -1.43 50.93 -12.70
CA LEU A 121 -0.37 50.65 -11.74
C LEU A 121 0.82 49.88 -12.35
N PRO A 122 2.03 50.06 -11.79
CA PRO A 122 3.19 49.28 -12.20
C PRO A 122 3.06 47.80 -11.82
N ILE A 123 3.71 46.93 -12.61
CA ILE A 123 3.68 45.46 -12.49
C ILE A 123 4.01 44.98 -11.06
N SER A 124 4.90 45.66 -10.35
CA SER A 124 5.31 45.33 -8.98
C SER A 124 4.16 45.49 -7.97
N GLN A 125 3.31 46.49 -8.15
CA GLN A 125 2.20 46.79 -7.25
C GLN A 125 1.02 45.84 -7.50
N LEU A 126 0.76 45.51 -8.76
CA LEU A 126 -0.17 44.44 -9.15
C LEU A 126 0.25 43.07 -8.60
N ALA A 127 1.54 42.75 -8.66
CA ALA A 127 2.08 41.50 -8.12
C ALA A 127 1.86 41.36 -6.61
N LYS A 128 2.05 42.45 -5.86
CA LYS A 128 1.79 42.48 -4.41
C LYS A 128 0.30 42.35 -4.09
N ARG A 129 -0.57 43.11 -4.77
CA ARG A 129 -2.02 43.13 -4.55
C ARG A 129 -2.68 41.77 -4.80
N HIS A 130 -2.26 41.07 -5.86
CA HIS A 130 -2.80 39.75 -6.21
C HIS A 130 -2.00 38.58 -5.63
N HIS A 131 -0.96 38.84 -4.83
CA HIS A 131 -0.07 37.82 -4.24
C HIS A 131 0.51 36.83 -5.28
N VAL A 132 0.93 37.33 -6.44
CA VAL A 132 1.48 36.54 -7.56
C VAL A 132 2.88 37.03 -7.95
N SER A 133 3.60 36.22 -8.75
CA SER A 133 4.91 36.64 -9.26
C SER A 133 4.79 37.70 -10.35
N HIS A 134 5.83 38.52 -10.52
CA HIS A 134 5.92 39.50 -11.63
C HIS A 134 5.78 38.80 -13.00
N ALA A 135 6.27 37.57 -13.13
CA ALA A 135 6.13 36.76 -14.34
C ALA A 135 4.65 36.41 -14.62
N THR A 136 3.87 36.10 -13.59
CA THR A 136 2.44 35.81 -13.70
C THR A 136 1.64 37.05 -14.12
N VAL A 137 2.00 38.24 -13.62
CA VAL A 137 1.37 39.51 -14.04
C VAL A 137 1.66 39.81 -15.51
N ARG A 138 2.93 39.73 -15.94
CA ARG A 138 3.30 39.89 -17.36
C ARG A 138 2.56 38.89 -18.25
N GLN A 139 2.43 37.66 -17.80
CA GLN A 139 1.71 36.62 -18.51
C GLN A 139 0.21 36.90 -18.63
N ALA A 140 -0.41 37.45 -17.58
CA ALA A 140 -1.83 37.81 -17.57
C ALA A 140 -2.17 39.04 -18.44
N LEU A 141 -1.22 39.97 -18.57
CA LEU A 141 -1.31 41.11 -19.47
C LEU A 141 -1.10 40.71 -20.94
N ASN A 142 -0.22 39.74 -21.21
CA ASN A 142 0.09 39.29 -22.57
C ASN A 142 -0.91 38.30 -23.15
N SER A 143 -1.59 37.48 -22.34
CA SER A 143 -2.57 36.49 -22.81
C SER A 143 -3.82 36.44 -21.93
N PRO A 144 -5.03 36.45 -22.54
CA PRO A 144 -6.28 36.32 -21.79
C PRO A 144 -6.44 34.96 -21.12
N THR A 145 -5.90 33.91 -21.75
CA THR A 145 -5.98 32.52 -21.30
C THR A 145 -4.62 32.07 -20.71
N PRO A 146 -4.61 31.48 -19.49
CA PRO A 146 -3.38 30.95 -18.92
C PRO A 146 -2.93 29.73 -19.73
N PRO A 147 -1.62 29.57 -20.02
CA PRO A 147 -1.15 28.40 -20.75
C PRO A 147 -1.34 27.12 -19.93
N PRO A 148 -1.52 25.99 -20.62
CA PRO A 148 -1.70 24.69 -19.98
C PRO A 148 -0.53 24.42 -19.03
N ARG A 149 -0.84 23.75 -17.91
CA ARG A 149 0.17 23.43 -16.91
C ARG A 149 1.24 22.56 -17.56
N LYS A 150 2.51 22.96 -17.44
CA LYS A 150 3.64 22.13 -17.88
C LYS A 150 3.51 20.75 -17.25
N GLN A 151 3.28 19.72 -18.07
CA GLN A 151 3.31 18.35 -17.60
C GLN A 151 4.73 18.03 -17.14
N ARG A 152 4.87 17.57 -15.91
CA ARG A 152 6.16 17.09 -15.44
C ARG A 152 6.42 15.77 -16.13
N ALA A 153 7.56 15.66 -16.81
CA ALA A 153 7.99 14.37 -17.34
C ALA A 153 7.95 13.34 -16.20
N PRO A 154 7.41 12.13 -16.43
CA PRO A 154 7.41 11.09 -15.42
C PRO A 154 8.86 10.83 -15.01
N ILE A 155 9.16 11.06 -13.73
CA ILE A 155 10.49 10.76 -13.18
C ILE A 155 10.59 9.24 -13.13
N LEU A 156 11.17 8.63 -14.17
CA LEU A 156 11.64 7.25 -14.12
C LEU A 156 12.82 7.24 -13.14
N GLY A 157 12.56 6.78 -11.90
CA GLY A 157 13.63 6.65 -10.93
C GLY A 157 14.64 5.59 -11.38
N PRO A 158 15.95 5.76 -11.12
CA PRO A 158 17.01 4.83 -11.55
C PRO A 158 16.83 3.39 -11.02
N ALA A 159 16.04 3.21 -9.96
CA ALA A 159 15.67 1.89 -9.43
C ALA A 159 14.69 1.12 -10.35
N LYS A 160 13.88 1.82 -11.16
CA LYS A 160 12.95 1.18 -12.10
C LYS A 160 13.69 0.60 -13.30
N GLU A 161 14.68 1.33 -13.81
CA GLU A 161 15.52 0.89 -14.94
C GLU A 161 16.40 -0.31 -14.56
N ARG A 162 16.96 -0.32 -13.34
CA ARG A 162 17.85 -1.40 -12.90
C ARG A 162 17.15 -2.76 -12.71
N VAL A 163 15.87 -2.77 -12.31
CA VAL A 163 15.17 -4.00 -11.88
C VAL A 163 14.03 -4.37 -12.83
N GLY A 164 13.56 -3.43 -13.65
CA GLY A 164 12.51 -3.69 -14.64
C GLY A 164 12.80 -4.91 -15.52
N PRO A 165 13.97 -5.01 -16.17
CA PRO A 165 14.31 -6.15 -17.02
C PRO A 165 14.30 -7.49 -16.28
N THR A 166 14.78 -7.53 -15.04
CA THR A 166 14.76 -8.76 -14.22
C THR A 166 13.34 -9.16 -13.85
N ILE A 167 12.48 -8.18 -13.52
CA ILE A 167 11.07 -8.45 -13.29
C ILE A 167 10.44 -9.04 -14.56
N ASP A 168 10.78 -8.49 -15.73
CA ASP A 168 10.26 -8.97 -17.01
C ASP A 168 10.65 -10.42 -17.28
N THR A 169 11.92 -10.77 -17.09
CA THR A 169 12.38 -12.16 -17.21
C THR A 169 11.63 -13.10 -16.26
N ILE A 170 11.42 -12.70 -15.00
CA ILE A 170 10.65 -13.50 -14.03
C ILE A 170 9.21 -13.69 -14.51
N LEU A 171 8.59 -12.65 -15.08
CA LEU A 171 7.23 -12.73 -15.61
C LEU A 171 7.15 -13.65 -16.84
N ASP A 172 8.13 -13.57 -17.73
CA ASP A 172 8.19 -14.40 -18.94
C ASP A 172 8.43 -15.88 -18.58
N GLU A 173 9.38 -16.18 -17.68
CA GLU A 173 9.62 -17.52 -17.15
C GLU A 173 8.36 -18.10 -16.48
N TYR A 174 7.66 -17.29 -15.69
CA TYR A 174 6.45 -17.71 -15.00
C TYR A 174 5.33 -18.02 -15.98
N ALA A 175 5.18 -17.21 -17.04
CA ALA A 175 4.18 -17.41 -18.09
C ALA A 175 4.39 -18.69 -18.89
N VAL A 176 5.65 -19.11 -19.10
CA VAL A 176 6.00 -20.39 -19.74
C VAL A 176 5.59 -21.59 -18.88
N LEU A 177 5.78 -21.49 -17.55
CA LEU A 177 5.50 -22.58 -16.60
C LEU A 177 4.02 -22.68 -16.20
N HIS A 178 3.30 -21.54 -16.18
CA HIS A 178 1.92 -21.46 -15.72
C HIS A 178 1.08 -20.83 -16.83
N THR A 179 0.53 -21.67 -17.72
CA THR A 179 -0.24 -21.26 -18.90
C THR A 179 -1.29 -20.18 -18.55
N ASN A 180 -1.04 -18.95 -19.01
CA ASN A 180 -1.90 -17.76 -18.83
C ASN A 180 -2.15 -17.31 -17.38
N GLN A 181 -1.27 -17.63 -16.43
CA GLN A 181 -1.34 -17.09 -15.07
C GLN A 181 -0.28 -16.02 -14.83
N LEU A 182 -0.67 -14.92 -14.18
CA LEU A 182 0.27 -13.91 -13.70
C LEU A 182 0.78 -14.31 -12.31
N PRO A 183 2.09 -14.21 -12.04
CA PRO A 183 2.59 -14.42 -10.70
C PRO A 183 2.09 -13.29 -9.79
N THR A 184 1.95 -13.62 -8.52
CA THR A 184 1.63 -12.61 -7.51
C THR A 184 2.82 -11.66 -7.33
N VAL A 185 2.53 -10.40 -6.95
CA VAL A 185 3.57 -9.41 -6.60
C VAL A 185 4.53 -9.95 -5.54
N ARG A 186 4.02 -10.84 -4.67
CA ARG A 186 4.80 -11.57 -3.68
C ARG A 186 5.85 -12.46 -4.32
N GLU A 187 5.43 -13.38 -5.19
CA GLU A 187 6.32 -14.38 -5.77
C GLU A 187 7.44 -13.71 -6.55
N VAL A 188 7.09 -12.66 -7.32
CA VAL A 188 8.09 -11.83 -8.01
C VAL A 188 9.04 -11.17 -7.02
N TRP A 189 8.53 -10.57 -5.94
CA TRP A 189 9.36 -9.89 -4.94
C TRP A 189 10.24 -10.85 -4.12
N GLU A 190 9.73 -12.03 -3.75
CA GLU A 190 10.47 -13.07 -3.04
C GLU A 190 11.54 -13.70 -3.95
N LYS A 191 11.20 -14.02 -5.20
CA LYS A 191 12.15 -14.50 -6.21
C LYS A 191 13.25 -13.47 -6.49
N LEU A 192 12.92 -12.18 -6.58
CA LEU A 192 13.91 -11.11 -6.69
C LEU A 192 14.88 -11.03 -5.49
N LEU A 193 14.39 -11.25 -4.28
CA LEU A 193 15.19 -11.21 -3.06
C LEU A 193 16.05 -12.47 -2.87
N ASP A 194 15.48 -13.63 -3.19
CA ASP A 194 16.09 -14.93 -2.93
C ASP A 194 17.07 -15.33 -4.04
N GLU A 195 16.73 -15.10 -5.31
CA GLU A 195 17.48 -15.57 -6.48
C GLU A 195 18.32 -14.46 -7.15
N HIS A 196 17.79 -13.23 -7.24
CA HIS A 196 18.41 -12.16 -8.05
C HIS A 196 19.18 -11.09 -7.25
N ASP A 197 19.34 -11.25 -5.93
CA ASP A 197 20.05 -10.30 -5.04
C ASP A 197 19.54 -8.84 -5.11
N ALA A 198 18.34 -8.63 -5.62
CA ALA A 198 17.83 -7.31 -5.95
C ALA A 198 17.39 -6.59 -4.67
N THR A 199 17.92 -5.37 -4.44
CA THR A 199 17.50 -4.54 -3.29
C THR A 199 16.31 -3.67 -3.69
N VAL A 200 15.11 -4.25 -3.60
CA VAL A 200 13.90 -3.61 -4.09
C VAL A 200 12.79 -3.64 -3.05
N SER A 201 12.13 -2.51 -2.86
CA SER A 201 10.93 -2.45 -2.04
C SER A 201 9.77 -3.16 -2.73
N TYR A 202 8.92 -3.81 -1.94
CA TYR A 202 7.66 -4.42 -2.40
C TYR A 202 6.81 -3.42 -3.22
N GLY A 203 6.72 -2.16 -2.77
CA GLY A 203 5.95 -1.11 -3.46
C GLY A 203 6.51 -0.73 -4.83
N THR A 204 7.81 -0.91 -5.07
CA THR A 204 8.41 -0.71 -6.40
C THR A 204 7.96 -1.82 -7.36
N VAL A 205 7.98 -3.08 -6.91
CA VAL A 205 7.52 -4.23 -7.71
C VAL A 205 6.02 -4.10 -7.98
N HIS A 206 5.22 -3.77 -6.97
CA HIS A 206 3.80 -3.50 -7.12
C HIS A 206 3.55 -2.40 -8.17
N ARG A 207 4.19 -1.23 -8.04
CA ARG A 207 4.04 -0.13 -9.00
C ARG A 207 4.45 -0.55 -10.41
N TYR A 208 5.54 -1.28 -10.55
CA TYR A 208 6.02 -1.77 -11.83
C TYR A 208 5.01 -2.70 -12.51
N MET A 209 4.49 -3.70 -11.77
CA MET A 209 3.47 -4.62 -12.25
C MET A 209 2.13 -3.92 -12.53
N SER A 210 1.72 -2.96 -11.68
CA SER A 210 0.51 -2.16 -11.91
C SER A 210 0.61 -1.29 -13.16
N SER A 211 1.79 -0.71 -13.45
CA SER A 211 2.03 0.05 -14.69
C SER A 211 2.07 -0.83 -15.94
N ARG A 212 2.19 -2.16 -15.81
CA ARG A 212 2.13 -3.13 -16.91
C ARG A 212 0.75 -3.76 -17.09
N ARG A 213 -0.22 -3.52 -16.19
CA ARG A 213 -1.60 -3.97 -16.44
C ARG A 213 -2.15 -3.21 -17.66
N PRO A 214 -2.71 -3.90 -18.66
CA PRO A 214 -3.29 -3.21 -19.80
C PRO A 214 -4.39 -2.27 -19.30
N THR A 215 -4.45 -1.07 -19.87
CA THR A 215 -5.56 -0.14 -19.70
C THR A 215 -6.86 -0.86 -20.08
N PRO A 216 -8.00 -0.63 -19.39
CA PRO A 216 -9.26 -1.32 -19.69
C PRO A 216 -9.70 -1.28 -21.16
N ASP A 217 -9.33 -0.25 -21.93
CA ASP A 217 -9.61 -0.15 -23.38
C ASP A 217 -8.90 -1.22 -24.23
N THR A 218 -7.82 -1.83 -23.74
CA THR A 218 -7.10 -2.90 -24.45
C THR A 218 -7.67 -4.30 -24.13
N LEU A 219 -8.36 -4.44 -23.00
CA LEU A 219 -9.04 -5.69 -22.62
C LEU A 219 -10.30 -5.93 -23.45
N THR A 220 -11.01 -4.88 -23.84
CA THR A 220 -12.24 -4.99 -24.67
C THR A 220 -11.93 -5.54 -26.06
N ARG A 221 -10.75 -5.24 -26.62
CA ARG A 221 -10.36 -5.67 -27.97
C ARG A 221 -9.84 -7.11 -28.03
N HIS A 222 -9.26 -7.62 -26.94
CA HIS A 222 -8.72 -8.99 -26.85
C HIS A 222 -9.73 -10.03 -26.35
N LEU A 223 -10.81 -9.60 -25.67
CA LEU A 223 -11.88 -10.50 -25.22
C LEU A 223 -12.82 -10.96 -26.36
N GLU A 224 -12.88 -10.23 -27.48
CA GLU A 224 -13.72 -10.61 -28.62
C GLU A 224 -13.12 -11.74 -29.48
N HIS A 225 -11.83 -12.07 -29.30
CA HIS A 225 -11.13 -13.05 -30.16
C HIS A 225 -10.65 -14.32 -29.45
N ALA A 226 -10.92 -14.50 -28.15
CA ALA A 226 -10.58 -15.72 -27.43
C ALA A 226 -11.85 -16.41 -26.90
N SER A 227 -12.53 -17.12 -27.79
CA SER A 227 -13.56 -18.10 -27.44
C SER A 227 -13.03 -19.14 -26.46
N GLY A 228 -13.75 -19.33 -25.35
CA GLY A 228 -13.51 -20.41 -24.39
C GLY A 228 -14.13 -20.15 -23.02
N SER A 229 -15.46 -20.23 -22.95
CA SER A 229 -16.31 -20.07 -21.76
C SER A 229 -15.93 -20.92 -20.53
N ASP A 230 -15.06 -21.92 -20.66
CA ASP A 230 -14.75 -22.89 -19.61
C ASP A 230 -13.82 -22.38 -18.50
N LEU A 231 -12.94 -21.42 -18.78
CA LEU A 231 -12.00 -20.91 -17.77
C LEU A 231 -12.69 -19.92 -16.83
N ALA A 232 -13.59 -19.09 -17.38
CA ALA A 232 -14.45 -18.21 -16.59
C ALA A 232 -15.41 -19.02 -15.70
N ILE A 233 -16.04 -20.07 -16.24
CA ILE A 233 -16.91 -20.96 -15.47
C ILE A 233 -16.12 -21.72 -14.38
N ARG A 234 -14.91 -22.21 -14.66
CA ARG A 234 -14.06 -22.90 -13.65
C ARG A 234 -13.51 -21.96 -12.58
N GLN A 235 -13.11 -20.73 -12.92
CA GLN A 235 -12.71 -19.72 -11.93
C GLN A 235 -13.90 -19.28 -11.06
N GLN A 236 -15.07 -19.06 -11.65
CA GLN A 236 -16.31 -18.74 -10.92
C GLN A 236 -16.70 -19.86 -9.93
N THR A 237 -16.63 -21.13 -10.37
CA THR A 237 -17.00 -22.31 -9.57
C THR A 237 -15.96 -22.63 -8.48
N PHE A 238 -14.69 -22.28 -8.70
CA PHE A 238 -13.64 -22.38 -7.68
C PHE A 238 -13.83 -21.32 -6.58
N HIS A 239 -14.22 -20.09 -6.95
CA HIS A 239 -14.44 -19.01 -6.00
C HIS A 239 -15.68 -19.19 -5.12
N THR A 240 -16.80 -19.69 -5.64
CA THR A 240 -18.04 -19.92 -4.86
C THR A 240 -17.85 -20.97 -3.77
N ASN A 241 -17.23 -22.11 -4.09
CA ASN A 241 -16.94 -23.15 -3.09
C ASN A 241 -15.93 -22.68 -2.03
N LEU A 242 -14.98 -21.83 -2.42
CA LEU A 242 -13.95 -21.28 -1.55
C LEU A 242 -14.52 -20.30 -0.52
N PHE A 243 -15.38 -19.36 -0.92
CA PHE A 243 -16.00 -18.41 0.01
C PHE A 243 -16.97 -19.10 0.98
N LYS A 244 -17.73 -20.10 0.52
CA LYS A 244 -18.58 -20.92 1.39
C LYS A 244 -17.79 -21.67 2.47
N HIS A 245 -16.62 -22.22 2.10
CA HIS A 245 -15.70 -22.86 3.03
C HIS A 245 -15.16 -21.86 4.07
N TYR A 246 -14.67 -20.69 3.65
CA TYR A 246 -14.15 -19.68 4.59
C TYR A 246 -15.23 -19.08 5.48
N ARG A 247 -16.46 -18.92 5.00
CA ARG A 247 -17.59 -18.49 5.84
C ARG A 247 -17.85 -19.50 6.95
N THR A 248 -17.83 -20.78 6.64
CA THR A 248 -18.03 -21.84 7.62
C THR A 248 -16.90 -21.83 8.66
N LEU A 249 -15.65 -21.69 8.21
CA LEU A 249 -14.49 -21.59 9.09
C LEU A 249 -14.52 -20.34 9.98
N LEU A 250 -14.78 -19.15 9.42
CA LEU A 250 -14.83 -17.93 10.22
C LEU A 250 -16.02 -17.92 11.20
N THR A 251 -17.13 -18.59 10.84
CA THR A 251 -18.28 -18.76 11.75
C THR A 251 -17.93 -19.68 12.91
N THR A 252 -17.22 -20.78 12.66
CA THR A 252 -16.77 -21.70 13.72
C THR A 252 -15.72 -21.04 14.62
N VAL A 253 -14.74 -20.35 14.03
CA VAL A 253 -13.73 -19.58 14.77
C VAL A 253 -14.34 -18.48 15.64
N ARG A 254 -15.37 -17.78 15.14
CA ARG A 254 -16.09 -16.78 15.93
C ARG A 254 -16.83 -17.39 17.12
N ARG A 255 -17.37 -18.60 16.98
CA ARG A 255 -18.13 -19.29 18.05
C ARG A 255 -17.20 -19.93 19.08
N GLU A 256 -16.09 -20.51 18.63
CA GLU A 256 -15.15 -21.29 19.46
C GLU A 256 -13.70 -20.81 19.27
N PRO A 257 -13.36 -19.54 19.57
CA PRO A 257 -12.04 -18.97 19.27
C PRO A 257 -10.90 -19.74 19.95
N ALA A 258 -11.11 -20.19 21.20
CA ALA A 258 -10.11 -20.94 21.97
C ALA A 258 -9.72 -22.27 21.30
N ARG A 259 -10.65 -22.94 20.60
CA ARG A 259 -10.38 -24.19 19.86
C ARG A 259 -9.43 -23.98 18.69
N HIS A 260 -9.34 -22.75 18.20
CA HIS A 260 -8.45 -22.34 17.12
C HIS A 260 -7.22 -21.57 17.63
N GLY A 261 -6.94 -21.64 18.94
CA GLY A 261 -5.78 -20.98 19.54
C GLY A 261 -5.89 -19.46 19.63
N LEU A 262 -7.11 -18.91 19.59
CA LEU A 262 -7.36 -17.47 19.70
C LEU A 262 -7.88 -17.13 21.10
N ASP A 263 -7.37 -16.04 21.66
CA ASP A 263 -7.82 -15.49 22.95
C ASP A 263 -9.12 -14.68 22.85
N GLY A 264 -9.70 -14.60 21.65
CA GLY A 264 -10.94 -13.85 21.38
C GLY A 264 -10.73 -12.34 21.22
N THR A 265 -9.50 -11.85 21.32
CA THR A 265 -9.20 -10.43 21.17
C THR A 265 -9.24 -9.99 19.72
N TYR A 266 -9.43 -8.68 19.50
CA TYR A 266 -9.38 -8.09 18.17
C TYR A 266 -8.01 -8.30 17.50
N ALA A 267 -6.93 -8.27 18.27
CA ALA A 267 -5.58 -8.47 17.76
C ALA A 267 -5.37 -9.90 17.22
N THR A 268 -5.76 -10.92 17.97
CA THR A 268 -5.60 -12.32 17.54
C THR A 268 -6.57 -12.69 16.42
N ALA A 269 -7.81 -12.18 16.44
CA ALA A 269 -8.75 -12.35 15.34
C ALA A 269 -8.23 -11.73 14.04
N THR A 270 -7.63 -10.54 14.12
CA THR A 270 -7.00 -9.88 12.96
C THR A 270 -5.82 -10.69 12.44
N ALA A 271 -4.93 -11.15 13.33
CA ALA A 271 -3.78 -11.97 12.96
C ALA A 271 -4.20 -13.28 12.29
N PHE A 272 -5.25 -13.93 12.80
CA PHE A 272 -5.81 -15.14 12.23
C PHE A 272 -6.37 -14.92 10.82
N VAL A 273 -7.17 -13.88 10.62
CA VAL A 273 -7.74 -13.54 9.31
C VAL A 273 -6.64 -13.16 8.30
N LEU A 274 -5.62 -12.41 8.71
CA LEU A 274 -4.45 -12.14 7.86
C LEU A 274 -3.69 -13.43 7.51
N GLY A 275 -3.57 -14.37 8.44
CA GLY A 275 -2.97 -15.69 8.20
C GLY A 275 -3.76 -16.51 7.17
N LEU A 276 -5.09 -16.54 7.30
CA LEU A 276 -5.97 -17.19 6.32
C LEU A 276 -5.84 -16.56 4.94
N ASP A 277 -5.89 -15.23 4.85
CA ASP A 277 -5.75 -14.52 3.58
C ASP A 277 -4.38 -14.81 2.94
N ALA A 278 -3.32 -14.80 3.74
CA ALA A 278 -1.98 -15.16 3.30
C ALA A 278 -1.90 -16.59 2.74
N GLY A 279 -2.64 -17.53 3.33
CA GLY A 279 -2.78 -18.91 2.85
C GLY A 279 -3.50 -19.03 1.50
N THR A 280 -4.30 -18.01 1.13
CA THR A 280 -4.97 -17.92 -0.19
C THR A 280 -4.22 -17.08 -1.21
N SER A 281 -2.93 -16.82 -0.97
CA SER A 281 -2.16 -15.86 -1.77
C SER A 281 -2.82 -14.47 -1.81
N TRP A 282 -3.41 -14.05 -0.68
CA TRP A 282 -4.07 -12.75 -0.49
C TRP A 282 -5.32 -12.55 -1.35
N ASN A 283 -5.85 -13.63 -1.92
CA ASN A 283 -6.99 -13.57 -2.82
C ASN A 283 -8.30 -13.44 -2.04
N MET A 284 -8.40 -14.05 -0.85
CA MET A 284 -9.61 -14.04 -0.02
C MET A 284 -10.06 -12.61 0.31
N LEU A 285 -9.13 -11.68 0.59
CA LEU A 285 -9.43 -10.30 0.96
C LEU A 285 -9.15 -9.26 -0.14
N THR A 286 -8.78 -9.66 -1.36
CA THR A 286 -8.65 -8.68 -2.49
C THR A 286 -9.92 -7.82 -2.65
N GLY A 287 -9.80 -6.50 -2.55
CA GLY A 287 -10.96 -5.60 -2.63
C GLY A 287 -11.66 -5.34 -1.28
N PHE A 288 -11.28 -6.00 -0.19
CA PHE A 288 -11.90 -5.81 1.13
C PHE A 288 -11.61 -4.42 1.70
N GLN A 289 -10.39 -3.90 1.51
CA GLN A 289 -10.04 -2.56 1.94
C GLN A 289 -10.85 -1.51 1.17
N GLU A 290 -10.91 -1.64 -0.15
CA GLU A 290 -11.70 -0.79 -1.04
C GLU A 290 -13.19 -0.82 -0.66
N TRP A 291 -13.71 -2.01 -0.36
CA TRP A 291 -15.07 -2.23 0.12
C TRP A 291 -15.37 -1.54 1.46
N LEU A 292 -14.39 -1.49 2.38
CA LEU A 292 -14.49 -0.77 3.65
C LEU A 292 -14.40 0.74 3.47
N VAL A 293 -13.48 1.21 2.62
CA VAL A 293 -13.28 2.65 2.37
C VAL A 293 -14.54 3.29 1.80
N VAL A 294 -15.20 2.65 0.83
CA VAL A 294 -16.46 3.14 0.26
C VAL A 294 -17.56 3.26 1.32
N ARG A 295 -17.60 2.36 2.31
CA ARG A 295 -18.60 2.38 3.38
C ARG A 295 -18.30 3.38 4.49
N LEU A 296 -17.01 3.61 4.75
CA LEU A 296 -16.54 4.58 5.73
C LEU A 296 -16.51 6.01 5.19
N ASP A 297 -16.54 6.15 3.87
CA ASP A 297 -16.35 7.42 3.14
C ASP A 297 -15.01 8.10 3.46
N ARG A 298 -14.02 7.35 3.97
CA ARG A 298 -12.68 7.84 4.34
C ARG A 298 -11.69 6.71 4.58
N GLY A 299 -10.41 7.06 4.76
CA GLY A 299 -9.39 6.13 5.23
C GLY A 299 -8.72 5.30 4.14
N HIS A 300 -8.67 5.79 2.89
CA HIS A 300 -7.97 5.10 1.79
C HIS A 300 -6.48 4.82 2.08
N ASP A 301 -5.88 5.57 2.99
CA ASP A 301 -4.50 5.49 3.47
C ASP A 301 -4.33 4.56 4.68
N LEU A 302 -5.42 3.99 5.18
CA LEU A 302 -5.45 3.12 6.35
C LEU A 302 -5.55 1.66 5.92
N THR A 303 -4.98 0.77 6.73
CA THR A 303 -5.15 -0.67 6.54
C THR A 303 -6.53 -1.11 7.02
N TRP A 304 -7.06 -2.19 6.45
CA TRP A 304 -8.39 -2.69 6.81
C TRP A 304 -8.61 -2.93 8.32
N PRO A 305 -7.62 -3.35 9.15
CA PRO A 305 -7.87 -3.48 10.59
C PRO A 305 -8.16 -2.12 11.26
N VAL A 306 -7.50 -1.06 10.80
CA VAL A 306 -7.76 0.30 11.30
C VAL A 306 -9.13 0.81 10.81
N LEU A 307 -9.53 0.43 9.59
CA LEU A 307 -10.87 0.74 9.06
C LEU A 307 -11.98 0.05 9.88
N ILE A 308 -11.80 -1.21 10.28
CA ILE A 308 -12.76 -1.88 11.16
C ILE A 308 -12.87 -1.18 12.52
N ARG A 309 -11.75 -0.69 13.07
CA ARG A 309 -11.76 0.13 14.28
C ARG A 309 -12.49 1.48 14.08
N HIS A 310 -12.41 2.09 12.89
CA HIS A 310 -13.23 3.26 12.54
C HIS A 310 -14.73 2.97 12.44
N LEU A 311 -15.11 1.76 12.05
CA LEU A 311 -16.51 1.32 12.02
C LEU A 311 -17.04 0.96 13.41
N THR A 312 -16.16 0.78 14.40
CA THR A 312 -16.54 0.36 15.75
C THR A 312 -16.68 1.56 16.70
N PRO A 313 -17.83 1.74 17.37
CA PRO A 313 -17.96 2.72 18.44
C PRO A 313 -16.92 2.48 19.54
N GLY A 314 -16.14 3.50 19.90
CA GLY A 314 -15.06 3.37 20.90
C GLY A 314 -13.78 2.69 20.39
N GLY A 315 -13.73 2.29 19.11
CA GLY A 315 -12.58 1.61 18.52
C GLY A 315 -11.31 2.46 18.40
N TRP A 316 -11.35 3.75 18.73
CA TRP A 316 -10.22 4.69 18.65
C TRP A 316 -9.36 4.78 19.92
N VAL A 317 -9.80 4.16 21.02
CA VAL A 317 -9.06 4.18 22.29
C VAL A 317 -7.87 3.21 22.22
N HIS A 318 -6.72 3.62 22.77
CA HIS A 318 -5.55 2.77 22.91
C HIS A 318 -5.04 2.78 24.37
N PRO A 319 -4.89 1.61 25.01
CA PRO A 319 -5.28 0.28 24.53
C PRO A 319 -6.81 0.17 24.36
N LEU A 320 -7.28 -0.79 23.56
CA LEU A 320 -8.72 -1.03 23.42
C LEU A 320 -9.28 -1.43 24.80
N THR A 321 -10.38 -0.80 25.20
CA THR A 321 -11.16 -1.30 26.35
C THR A 321 -11.73 -2.68 26.01
N PRO A 322 -11.95 -3.57 26.99
CA PRO A 322 -12.51 -4.91 26.74
C PRO A 322 -13.83 -4.88 25.94
N GLU A 323 -14.67 -3.88 26.21
CA GLU A 323 -15.94 -3.68 25.49
C GLU A 323 -15.71 -3.25 24.03
N ALA A 324 -14.83 -2.28 23.77
CA ALA A 324 -14.46 -1.87 22.42
C ALA A 324 -13.76 -2.98 21.63
N ASP A 325 -12.93 -3.79 22.29
CA ASP A 325 -12.25 -4.94 21.68
C ASP A 325 -13.26 -5.98 21.19
N THR A 326 -14.19 -6.37 22.07
CA THR A 326 -15.31 -7.28 21.74
C THR A 326 -16.15 -6.74 20.59
N LYS A 327 -16.49 -5.44 20.62
CA LYS A 327 -17.24 -4.79 19.52
C LYS A 327 -16.45 -4.81 18.21
N SER A 328 -15.12 -4.57 18.23
CA SER A 328 -14.28 -4.61 17.03
C SER A 328 -14.19 -6.01 16.43
N VAL A 329 -14.15 -7.06 17.25
CA VAL A 329 -14.24 -8.46 16.79
C VAL A 329 -15.58 -8.72 16.10
N ILE A 330 -16.69 -8.28 16.71
CA ILE A 330 -18.02 -8.44 16.11
C ILE A 330 -18.11 -7.70 14.78
N THR A 331 -17.66 -6.45 14.72
CA THR A 331 -17.64 -5.64 13.49
C THR A 331 -16.79 -6.30 12.41
N LEU A 332 -15.62 -6.85 12.75
CA LEU A 332 -14.77 -7.59 11.81
C LEU A 332 -15.52 -8.74 11.12
N TYR A 333 -16.09 -9.66 11.90
CA TYR A 333 -16.77 -10.82 11.33
C TYR A 333 -18.04 -10.45 10.57
N GLN A 334 -18.78 -9.42 11.01
CA GLN A 334 -19.92 -8.90 10.26
C GLN A 334 -19.52 -8.28 8.92
N SER A 335 -18.43 -7.50 8.90
CA SER A 335 -17.89 -6.91 7.67
C SER A 335 -17.39 -7.97 6.70
N LEU A 336 -16.69 -9.00 7.19
CA LEU A 336 -16.23 -10.13 6.36
C LEU A 336 -17.41 -10.89 5.74
N GLY A 337 -18.47 -11.15 6.52
CA GLY A 337 -19.68 -11.81 6.02
C GLY A 337 -20.31 -11.03 4.85
N LYS A 338 -20.60 -9.74 5.07
CA LYS A 338 -21.18 -8.88 4.04
C LYS A 338 -20.27 -8.71 2.82
N PHE A 339 -18.96 -8.63 3.04
CA PHE A 339 -18.00 -8.57 1.94
C PHE A 339 -18.03 -9.84 1.08
N PHE A 340 -18.09 -11.01 1.70
CA PHE A 340 -18.22 -12.26 0.95
C PHE A 340 -19.55 -12.37 0.21
N ASP A 341 -20.66 -11.85 0.77
CA ASP A 341 -21.96 -11.77 0.06
C ASP A 341 -21.85 -10.96 -1.23
N ASP A 342 -21.24 -9.77 -1.14
CA ASP A 342 -21.03 -8.90 -2.30
C ASP A 342 -20.06 -9.52 -3.31
N ARG A 343 -19.07 -10.28 -2.82
CA ARG A 343 -18.01 -10.86 -3.65
C ARG A 343 -18.41 -12.15 -4.36
N GLU A 344 -19.38 -12.87 -3.82
CA GLU A 344 -19.94 -14.08 -4.42
C GLU A 344 -20.86 -13.78 -5.62
N GLN A 345 -21.27 -12.51 -5.78
CA GLN A 345 -22.03 -12.08 -6.96
C GLN A 345 -21.21 -12.23 -8.25
N PRO A 346 -21.85 -12.52 -9.40
CA PRO A 346 -21.18 -12.71 -10.69
C PRO A 346 -20.15 -11.62 -11.05
N ASP A 347 -20.50 -10.35 -10.80
CA ASP A 347 -19.64 -9.18 -11.02
C ASP A 347 -19.16 -8.55 -9.71
N GLY A 348 -19.12 -9.31 -8.61
CA GLY A 348 -18.89 -8.78 -7.27
C GLY A 348 -17.58 -8.01 -7.13
N LEU A 349 -16.46 -8.66 -7.45
CA LEU A 349 -15.14 -8.03 -7.34
C LEU A 349 -14.95 -6.83 -8.31
N PRO A 350 -15.31 -6.93 -9.62
CA PRO A 350 -15.33 -5.77 -10.51
C PRO A 350 -16.19 -4.61 -9.98
N THR A 351 -17.36 -4.91 -9.41
CA THR A 351 -18.28 -3.90 -8.85
C THR A 351 -17.68 -3.19 -7.65
N ILE A 352 -17.00 -3.92 -6.75
CA ILE A 352 -16.31 -3.34 -5.60
C ILE A 352 -15.25 -2.34 -6.05
N PHE A 353 -14.40 -2.71 -7.01
CA PHE A 353 -13.38 -1.79 -7.54
C PHE A 353 -14.00 -0.62 -8.30
N LYS A 354 -15.08 -0.84 -9.07
CA LYS A 354 -15.82 0.23 -9.76
C LYS A 354 -16.40 1.24 -8.77
N ASN A 355 -16.98 0.77 -7.67
CA ASN A 355 -17.51 1.63 -6.61
C ASN A 355 -16.40 2.41 -5.91
N TYR A 356 -15.27 1.76 -5.65
CA TYR A 356 -14.11 2.43 -5.09
C TYR A 356 -13.53 3.49 -6.04
N GLN A 357 -13.46 3.21 -7.35
CA GLN A 357 -13.04 4.18 -8.37
C GLN A 357 -14.01 5.37 -8.46
N ARG A 358 -15.32 5.12 -8.39
CA ARG A 358 -16.32 6.19 -8.29
C ARG A 358 -16.13 7.01 -7.03
N TRP A 359 -15.94 6.37 -5.89
CA TRP A 359 -15.67 7.04 -4.63
C TRP A 359 -14.41 7.91 -4.73
N LEU A 360 -13.32 7.38 -5.26
CA LEU A 360 -12.09 8.14 -5.55
C LEU A 360 -12.41 9.37 -6.40
N SER A 361 -13.19 9.24 -7.49
CA SER A 361 -13.56 10.39 -8.33
C SER A 361 -14.38 11.48 -7.64
N THR A 362 -15.08 11.16 -6.54
CA THR A 362 -15.78 12.15 -5.71
C THR A 362 -14.84 12.87 -4.75
N GLN A 363 -13.66 12.30 -4.47
CA GLN A 363 -12.72 12.90 -3.55
C GLN A 363 -12.02 14.09 -4.19
N ALA A 364 -12.06 15.23 -3.51
CA ALA A 364 -11.46 16.47 -4.00
C ALA A 364 -9.97 16.32 -4.34
N TRP A 365 -9.25 15.41 -3.69
CA TRP A 365 -7.83 15.16 -3.93
C TRP A 365 -7.54 14.28 -5.16
N TYR A 366 -8.48 13.44 -5.60
CA TYR A 366 -8.29 12.50 -6.72
C TYR A 366 -8.43 13.17 -8.10
N GLN A 367 -9.33 14.15 -8.21
CA GLN A 367 -9.53 14.93 -9.44
C GLN A 367 -8.29 15.76 -9.84
N PHE A 368 -7.30 15.91 -8.95
CA PHE A 368 -6.02 16.52 -9.31
C PHE A 368 -5.06 15.57 -10.05
N GLU A 369 -5.30 14.25 -10.02
CA GLU A 369 -4.46 13.23 -10.65
C GLU A 369 -4.99 12.76 -12.02
N THR A 370 -6.31 12.77 -12.23
CA THR A 370 -6.92 12.45 -13.53
C THR A 370 -6.98 13.72 -14.38
N ALA A 371 -5.98 13.95 -15.23
CA ALA A 371 -6.07 14.96 -16.28
C ALA A 371 -7.30 14.66 -17.17
N GLU A 372 -8.15 15.67 -17.41
CA GLU A 372 -9.25 15.61 -18.36
C GLU A 372 -8.74 15.08 -19.72
N LYS A 373 -9.44 14.10 -20.27
CA LYS A 373 -9.26 13.67 -21.66
C LYS A 373 -9.44 14.89 -22.56
N ASP A 374 -8.50 15.14 -23.46
CA ASP A 374 -8.68 16.02 -24.61
C ASP A 374 -9.97 15.60 -25.33
N GLN A 375 -11.05 16.36 -25.16
CA GLN A 375 -12.16 16.38 -26.09
C GLN A 375 -11.77 17.32 -27.23
N THR A 376 -11.09 16.75 -28.21
CA THR A 376 -11.05 17.29 -29.57
C THR A 376 -11.80 16.32 -30.49
N ASN A 377 -12.82 16.90 -31.14
CA ASN A 377 -13.79 16.36 -32.11
C ASN A 377 -15.00 15.60 -31.57
#